data_AF-A0A2E8KKA6-F1
#
_entry.id   AF-A0A2E8KKA6-F1
#
_cell.length_a   1.000
_cell.length_b   1.000
_cell.length_c   1.000
_cell.angle_alpha   90.00
_cell.angle_beta   90.00
_cell.angle_gamma   90.00
#
_symmetry.space_group_name_H-M   'P 1'
#
loop_
_entity.id
_entity.type
_entity.pdbx_description
1 polymer ?
#
loop_
_entity_poly.entity_id
_entity_poly.type
_entity_poly.pdbx_seq_one_letter_code
_entity_poly.pdbx_strand_id
1 'polypeptide(L)'
;MPELPDWEKDHEVWEFHQMRTDAELLGLDCMREEALTSSQIVLAARIQLRKLRRELSVALAYTHLSEDTLDEQEPNSRVQPAHVWRKIRKVQASRDRLLLLYKRAHADEVSGSCRN
;
A
#
# COMPACT_ATOMS: atom_id res chain seq x y z
N MET A 1 -12.23 -34.37 8.59
CA MET A 1 -11.54 -33.07 8.56
C MET A 1 -12.12 -32.27 9.72
N PRO A 2 -11.36 -31.89 10.74
CA PRO A 2 -11.89 -30.99 11.75
C PRO A 2 -12.10 -29.61 11.12
N GLU A 3 -13.29 -29.05 11.29
CA GLU A 3 -13.62 -27.70 10.85
C GLU A 3 -12.80 -26.71 11.68
N LEU A 4 -12.13 -25.77 11.02
CA LEU A 4 -11.40 -24.69 11.69
C LEU A 4 -12.39 -23.85 12.53
N PRO A 5 -12.03 -23.49 13.78
CA PRO A 5 -12.82 -22.59 14.61
C PRO A 5 -13.21 -21.30 13.87
N ASP A 6 -14.42 -20.79 14.15
CA ASP A 6 -14.97 -19.61 13.44
C ASP A 6 -14.05 -18.38 13.47
N TRP A 7 -13.27 -18.20 14.54
CA TRP A 7 -12.33 -17.08 14.67
C TRP A 7 -11.08 -17.19 13.78
N GLU A 8 -10.68 -18.38 13.33
CA GLU A 8 -9.59 -18.56 12.36
C GLU A 8 -10.06 -18.21 10.95
N LYS A 9 -11.28 -18.61 10.59
CA LYS A 9 -11.92 -18.23 9.31
C LYS A 9 -12.12 -16.73 9.21
N ASP A 10 -12.55 -16.09 10.30
CA ASP A 10 -12.70 -14.63 10.36
C ASP A 10 -11.35 -13.90 10.18
N HIS A 11 -10.26 -14.50 10.67
CA HIS A 11 -8.91 -13.94 10.53
C HIS A 11 -8.40 -14.00 9.09
N GLU A 12 -8.56 -15.13 8.40
CA GLU A 12 -8.16 -15.31 7.00
C GLU A 12 -8.93 -14.36 6.06
N VAL A 13 -10.23 -14.22 6.27
CA VAL A 13 -11.09 -13.30 5.50
C VAL A 13 -10.64 -11.85 5.70
N TRP A 14 -10.32 -11.48 6.94
CA TRP A 14 -9.81 -10.14 7.25
C TRP A 14 -8.45 -9.86 6.59
N GLU A 15 -7.50 -10.80 6.67
CA GLU A 15 -6.19 -10.65 6.02
C GLU A 15 -6.33 -10.57 4.49
N PHE A 16 -7.24 -11.33 3.88
CA PHE A 16 -7.51 -11.28 2.44
C PHE A 16 -8.09 -9.92 2.00
N HIS A 17 -9.07 -9.40 2.73
CA HIS A 17 -9.61 -8.07 2.44
C HIS A 17 -8.55 -6.98 2.58
N GLN A 18 -7.74 -7.05 3.64
CA GLN A 18 -6.68 -6.08 3.89
C GLN A 18 -5.58 -6.16 2.83
N MET A 19 -5.20 -7.37 2.42
CA MET A 19 -4.24 -7.61 1.32
C MET A 19 -4.74 -6.98 0.03
N ARG A 20 -6.03 -7.18 -0.29
CA ARG A 20 -6.64 -6.58 -1.47
C ARG A 20 -6.61 -5.05 -1.42
N THR A 21 -7.00 -4.44 -0.30
CA THR A 21 -6.91 -2.98 -0.14
C THR A 21 -5.48 -2.45 -0.27
N ASP A 22 -4.49 -3.19 0.25
CA ASP A 22 -3.08 -2.82 0.11
C ASP A 22 -2.58 -2.96 -1.34
N ALA A 23 -3.05 -3.97 -2.08
CA ALA A 23 -2.79 -4.14 -3.51
C ALA A 23 -3.46 -3.03 -4.34
N GLU A 24 -4.71 -2.66 -4.00
CA GLU A 24 -5.46 -1.53 -4.58
C GLU A 24 -4.69 -0.23 -4.44
N LEU A 25 -4.14 0.04 -3.26
CA LEU A 25 -3.32 1.22 -3.01
C LEU A 25 -2.05 1.26 -3.88
N LEU A 26 -1.48 0.09 -4.22
CA LEU A 26 -0.32 -0.02 -5.09
C LEU A 26 -0.67 -0.02 -6.57
N GLY A 27 -1.95 -0.12 -6.93
CA GLY A 27 -2.43 -0.25 -8.31
C GLY A 27 -2.19 -1.65 -8.89
N LEU A 28 -2.33 -2.69 -8.06
CA LEU A 28 -2.10 -4.09 -8.41
C LEU A 28 -3.43 -4.86 -8.69
N ASP A 29 -4.57 -4.18 -8.76
CA ASP A 29 -5.93 -4.75 -8.79
C ASP A 29 -6.29 -5.60 -9.99
N CYS A 30 -5.52 -5.48 -11.05
CA CYS A 30 -5.74 -6.23 -12.29
C CYS A 30 -5.21 -7.67 -12.21
N MET A 31 -4.46 -8.05 -11.17
CA MET A 31 -3.78 -9.36 -11.06
C MET A 31 -4.66 -10.42 -10.38
N ARG A 32 -5.98 -10.46 -10.64
CA ARG A 32 -6.92 -11.34 -9.92
C ARG A 32 -6.64 -12.85 -10.07
N GLU A 33 -5.84 -13.25 -11.05
CA GLU A 33 -5.59 -14.67 -11.37
C GLU A 33 -4.15 -15.12 -11.08
N GLU A 34 -3.20 -14.20 -10.90
CA GLU A 34 -1.78 -14.53 -10.69
C GLU A 34 -1.29 -14.05 -9.32
N ALA A 35 -0.61 -14.92 -8.58
CA ALA A 35 -0.05 -14.58 -7.28
C ALA A 35 0.97 -13.43 -7.42
N LEU A 36 0.75 -12.34 -6.68
CA LEU A 36 1.66 -11.19 -6.67
C LEU A 36 3.04 -11.59 -6.15
N THR A 37 4.06 -11.36 -6.97
CA THR A 37 5.45 -11.59 -6.58
C THR A 37 5.99 -10.46 -5.71
N SER A 38 6.98 -10.77 -4.87
CA SER A 38 7.68 -9.77 -4.05
C SER A 38 8.28 -8.62 -4.88
N SER A 39 8.76 -8.90 -6.09
CA SER A 39 9.33 -7.89 -6.98
C SER A 39 8.26 -6.92 -7.53
N GLN A 40 7.08 -7.42 -7.90
CA GLN A 40 5.93 -6.61 -8.31
C GLN A 40 5.47 -5.69 -7.18
N ILE A 41 5.36 -6.21 -5.94
CA ILE A 41 5.01 -5.43 -4.75
C ILE A 41 6.00 -4.28 -4.55
N VAL A 42 7.31 -4.59 -4.58
CA VAL A 42 8.38 -3.59 -4.40
C VAL A 42 8.37 -2.54 -5.51
N LEU A 43 8.19 -2.97 -6.77
CA LEU A 43 8.19 -2.08 -7.92
C LEU A 43 7.00 -1.12 -7.89
N ALA A 44 5.79 -1.63 -7.64
CA ALA A 44 4.58 -0.84 -7.56
C ALA A 44 4.67 0.22 -6.44
N ALA A 45 5.12 -0.19 -5.25
CA ALA A 45 5.38 0.72 -4.14
C ALA A 45 6.42 1.80 -4.50
N ARG A 46 7.51 1.44 -5.19
CA ARG A 46 8.52 2.41 -5.64
C ARG A 46 7.95 3.42 -6.62
N ILE A 47 7.11 3.00 -7.56
CA ILE A 47 6.46 3.90 -8.52
C ILE A 47 5.54 4.89 -7.80
N GLN A 48 4.68 4.40 -6.90
CA GLN A 48 3.77 5.25 -6.11
C GLN A 48 4.53 6.23 -5.23
N LEU A 49 5.58 5.78 -4.53
CA LEU A 49 6.40 6.66 -3.69
C LEU A 49 7.12 7.74 -4.50
N ARG A 50 7.56 7.45 -5.74
CA ARG A 50 8.14 8.47 -6.63
C ARG A 50 7.12 9.54 -7.01
N LYS A 51 5.88 9.15 -7.31
CA LYS A 51 4.79 10.10 -7.61
C LYS A 51 4.49 10.99 -6.42
N LEU A 52 4.27 10.38 -5.24
CA LEU A 52 3.96 11.11 -4.01
C LEU A 52 5.09 12.04 -3.55
N ARG A 53 6.35 11.67 -3.75
CA ARG A 53 7.49 12.55 -3.46
C ARG A 53 7.49 13.78 -4.35
N ARG A 54 7.14 13.64 -5.64
CA ARG A 54 6.99 14.78 -6.56
C ARG A 54 5.84 15.68 -6.11
N GLU A 55 4.69 15.10 -5.78
CA GLU A 55 3.53 15.84 -5.24
C GLU A 55 3.90 16.60 -3.95
N LEU A 56 4.68 15.98 -3.06
CA LEU A 56 5.13 16.62 -1.83
C LEU A 56 6.07 17.79 -2.11
N SER A 57 7.04 17.63 -3.02
CA SER A 57 7.94 18.72 -3.42
C SER A 57 7.16 19.91 -3.98
N VAL A 58 6.16 19.64 -4.82
CA VAL A 58 5.28 20.67 -5.38
C VAL A 58 4.46 21.36 -4.27
N ALA A 59 3.84 20.58 -3.39
CA ALA A 59 3.06 21.10 -2.26
C ALA A 59 3.91 22.00 -1.34
N LEU A 60 5.15 21.61 -1.06
CA LEU A 60 6.08 22.38 -0.23
C LEU A 60 6.51 23.69 -0.93
N ALA A 61 6.81 23.64 -2.23
CA ALA A 61 7.12 24.85 -2.99
C ALA A 61 5.95 25.86 -2.96
N TYR A 62 4.71 25.38 -3.11
CA TYR A 62 3.52 26.23 -3.04
C TYR A 62 3.24 26.76 -1.63
N THR A 63 3.61 26.06 -0.55
CA THR A 63 3.49 26.62 0.80
C THR A 63 4.43 27.81 1.02
N HIS A 64 5.64 27.77 0.45
CA HIS A 64 6.61 28.87 0.57
C HIS A 64 6.22 30.10 -0.28
N LEU A 65 5.55 29.91 -1.41
CA LEU A 65 5.02 31.00 -2.24
C LEU A 65 3.78 31.68 -1.62
N SER A 66 3.11 31.04 -0.65
CA SER A 66 1.83 31.51 -0.12
C SER A 66 1.89 32.72 0.79
N GLU A 67 3.06 33.10 1.28
CA GLU A 67 3.18 34.26 2.18
C GLU A 67 3.20 35.59 1.39
N ASP A 68 3.58 35.57 0.10
CA ASP A 68 3.73 36.78 -0.71
C ASP A 68 2.60 37.02 -1.75
N THR A 69 1.73 36.04 -2.00
CA THR A 69 0.63 36.17 -2.97
C THR A 69 -0.71 35.77 -2.35
N LEU A 70 -1.18 36.58 -1.41
CA LEU A 70 -2.58 36.61 -0.98
C LEU A 70 -3.35 37.53 -1.92
N ASP A 71 -3.81 37.00 -3.05
CA ASP A 71 -5.09 37.38 -3.66
C ASP A 71 -5.36 36.45 -4.85
N GLU A 72 -6.56 35.87 -4.89
CA GLU A 72 -7.16 35.18 -6.05
C GLU A 72 -6.69 33.77 -6.46
N GLN A 73 -6.56 32.80 -5.55
CA GLN A 73 -6.65 31.39 -5.98
C GLN A 73 -7.52 30.52 -5.07
N GLU A 74 -8.51 29.88 -5.69
CA GLU A 74 -9.56 29.07 -5.06
C GLU A 74 -9.02 28.05 -4.04
N PRO A 75 -9.71 27.87 -2.88
CA PRO A 75 -9.26 27.01 -1.79
C PRO A 75 -9.29 25.50 -2.10
N ASN A 76 -9.85 25.06 -3.24
CA ASN A 76 -10.23 23.67 -3.46
C ASN A 76 -9.17 22.77 -4.11
N SER A 77 -8.04 23.31 -4.60
CA SER A 77 -7.05 22.52 -5.36
C SER A 77 -5.68 22.37 -4.67
N ARG A 78 -5.49 22.97 -3.48
CA ARG A 78 -4.16 22.99 -2.86
C ARG A 78 -3.85 21.67 -2.16
N VAL A 79 -2.99 20.87 -2.79
CA VAL A 79 -2.45 19.64 -2.21
C VAL A 79 -1.71 19.97 -0.92
N GLN A 80 -2.29 19.59 0.24
CA GLN A 80 -1.67 19.86 1.53
C GLN A 80 -0.50 18.89 1.78
N PRO A 81 0.70 19.38 2.17
CA PRO A 81 1.85 18.52 2.45
C PRO A 81 1.57 17.39 3.44
N ALA A 82 0.78 17.68 4.49
CA ALA A 82 0.38 16.70 5.51
C ALA A 82 -0.42 15.53 4.92
N HIS A 83 -1.28 15.79 3.93
CA HIS A 83 -2.06 14.75 3.26
C HIS A 83 -1.17 13.85 2.40
N VAL A 84 -0.20 14.42 1.68
CA VAL A 84 0.76 13.65 0.87
C VAL A 84 1.67 12.80 1.76
N TRP A 85 2.14 13.34 2.89
CA TRP A 85 2.90 12.57 3.88
C TRP A 85 2.12 11.36 4.40
N ARG A 86 0.83 11.54 4.71
CA ARG A 86 -0.04 10.43 5.14
C ARG A 86 -0.15 9.36 4.05
N LYS A 87 -0.29 9.74 2.79
CA LYS A 87 -0.30 8.81 1.65
C LYS A 87 1.03 8.04 1.52
N ILE A 88 2.17 8.71 1.67
CA ILE A 88 3.50 8.07 1.66
C ILE A 88 3.58 6.98 2.72
N ARG A 89 3.16 7.29 3.96
CA ARG A 89 3.17 6.31 5.07
C ARG A 89 2.25 5.12 4.80
N LYS A 90 1.07 5.36 4.21
CA LYS A 90 0.16 4.29 3.79
C LYS A 90 0.81 3.37 2.76
N VAL A 91 1.41 3.92 1.69
CA VAL A 91 2.08 3.12 0.65
C VAL A 91 3.24 2.30 1.22
N GLN A 92 4.04 2.87 2.13
CA GLN A 92 5.11 2.13 2.82
C GLN A 92 4.55 0.96 3.65
N ALA A 93 3.50 1.20 4.45
CA ALA A 93 2.89 0.17 5.27
C ALA A 93 2.25 -0.94 4.43
N SER A 94 1.55 -0.59 3.34
CA SER A 94 0.94 -1.56 2.43
C SER A 94 2.00 -2.45 1.76
N ARG A 95 3.12 -1.87 1.30
CA ARG A 95 4.26 -2.64 0.80
C ARG A 95 4.77 -3.64 1.85
N ASP A 96 5.00 -3.18 3.07
CA ASP A 96 5.60 -4.00 4.12
C ASP A 96 4.67 -5.14 4.54
N ARG A 97 3.36 -4.88 4.64
CA ARG A 97 2.34 -5.90 4.90
C ARG A 97 2.25 -6.95 3.79
N LEU A 98 2.17 -6.52 2.52
CA LEU A 98 2.13 -7.45 1.39
C LEU A 98 3.39 -8.33 1.32
N LEU A 99 4.57 -7.75 1.59
CA LEU A 99 5.81 -8.53 1.66
C LEU A 99 5.83 -9.52 2.84
N LEU A 100 5.22 -9.17 3.97
CA LEU A 100 5.09 -10.08 5.11
C LEU A 100 4.17 -11.26 4.77
N LEU A 101 3.02 -10.99 4.16
CA LEU A 101 2.07 -12.02 3.73
C LEU A 101 2.71 -12.95 2.69
N TYR A 102 3.39 -12.40 1.69
CA TYR A 102 4.15 -13.17 0.70
C TYR A 102 5.17 -14.11 1.38
N LYS A 103 5.89 -13.64 2.39
CA LYS A 103 6.85 -14.47 3.14
C LYS A 103 6.19 -15.58 3.95
N ARG A 104 5.04 -15.31 4.58
CA ARG A 104 4.28 -16.31 5.33
C ARG A 104 3.79 -17.43 4.41
N ALA A 105 3.14 -17.07 3.30
CA ALA A 105 2.65 -18.03 2.31
C ALA A 105 3.77 -18.96 1.80
N HIS A 106 4.93 -18.42 1.48
CA HIS A 106 6.07 -19.24 1.04
C HIS A 106 6.76 -20.02 2.16
N ALA A 107 6.73 -19.55 3.42
CA ALA A 107 7.27 -20.31 4.54
C ALA A 107 6.42 -21.56 4.86
N ASP A 108 5.10 -21.45 4.69
CA ASP A 108 4.17 -22.57 4.88
C ASP A 108 4.31 -23.62 3.77
N GLU A 109 4.56 -23.21 2.53
CA GLU A 109 4.88 -24.13 1.41
C GLU A 109 6.16 -24.95 1.68
N VAL A 110 7.21 -24.32 2.21
CA VAL A 110 8.48 -25.00 2.53
C VAL A 110 8.32 -25.95 3.72
N SER A 111 7.51 -25.58 4.71
CA SER A 111 7.28 -26.39 5.92
C SER A 111 6.38 -27.61 5.64
N GLY A 112 5.47 -27.52 4.65
CA GLY A 112 4.68 -28.66 4.17
C GLY A 112 5.48 -29.70 3.39
N SER A 113 6.59 -29.30 2.76
CA SER A 113 7.45 -30.20 1.98
C SER A 113 8.37 -31.10 2.82
N CYS A 114 8.53 -30.84 4.13
CA CYS A 114 9.35 -31.69 5.02
C CYS A 114 8.53 -32.78 5.75
N ARG A 115 7.24 -32.92 5.43
CA ARG A 115 6.40 -34.05 5.83
C ARG A 115 6.07 -34.90 4.60
N ASN A 116 7.04 -35.64 4.09
CA ASN A 116 6.84 -36.84 3.28
C ASN A 116 8.06 -37.75 3.44
#